data_AF-A0ABD0YDR7-F1
#
_entry.id   AF-A0ABD0YDR7-F1
#
_cell.length_a   1.000
_cell.length_b   1.000
_cell.length_c   1.000
_cell.angle_alpha   90.00
_cell.angle_beta   90.00
_cell.angle_gamma   90.00
#
_symmetry.space_group_name_H-M   'P 1'
#
loop_
_entity.id
_entity.type
_entity.pdbx_description
1 polymer ?
#
loop_
_entity_poly.entity_id
_entity_poly.type
_entity_poly.pdbx_seq_one_letter_code
_entity_poly.pdbx_strand_id
1 'polypeptide(L)'
;MLLSQLYATKNEISESTGDGLDYFREDVGLNTFNYNWILHWPSWMDRTAYNATNWYRTGEQFYYYHQQILASKSGIILGKGIGTGIGNPLTSLRDPAYYVVLDWITTFVQEFKKHNLPPYTKEELSFDGIKIDEFTVNDTETYFDYFVIDASKGLEPWKKGYKVRQKRLNHTPIQVRLNITNSNDEDKGALIRIFIGPFHHHSGITFDMSRQMFYELDRFPNTLKVGENIITRNEDDFTSLVDDDLNDRSSHLSKLSGCGLPRRLAVPQGKKDGLVLLMYAMISPFPEFPESLTWTTDAEVQRLCEQNMFLDNRAMGFPFDRLVTNHKHWSSDNHETTNITIYHRD
;
A
#
# COMPACT_ATOMS: atom_id res chain seq x y z
N MET A 1 -21.74 -2.44 -7.04
CA MET A 1 -22.13 -1.15 -7.65
C MET A 1 -20.91 -0.36 -8.14
N LEU A 2 -19.73 -0.48 -7.48
CA LEU A 2 -18.44 0.01 -8.00
C LEU A 2 -18.09 -0.60 -9.37
N LEU A 3 -18.10 -1.93 -9.52
CA LEU A 3 -17.81 -2.58 -10.81
C LEU A 3 -18.62 -1.99 -11.98
N SER A 4 -19.94 -1.80 -11.84
CA SER A 4 -20.80 -1.29 -12.92
C SER A 4 -20.55 0.18 -13.28
N GLN A 5 -20.10 1.01 -12.34
CA GLN A 5 -19.82 2.43 -12.59
C GLN A 5 -18.40 2.64 -13.12
N LEU A 6 -17.46 1.78 -12.71
CA LEU A 6 -16.10 1.71 -13.25
C LEU A 6 -16.06 1.17 -14.70
N TYR A 7 -17.13 0.54 -15.18
CA TYR A 7 -17.29 0.19 -16.61
C TYR A 7 -17.55 1.39 -17.52
N ALA A 8 -17.91 2.57 -16.99
CA ALA A 8 -18.31 3.72 -17.80
C ALA A 8 -17.14 4.52 -18.39
N THR A 9 -15.91 4.32 -17.89
CA THR A 9 -14.67 5.01 -18.33
C THR A 9 -13.91 4.27 -19.43
N LYS A 10 -14.52 3.26 -20.04
CA LYS A 10 -13.90 2.25 -20.92
C LYS A 10 -13.50 2.72 -22.33
N ASN A 11 -13.67 3.99 -22.68
CA ASN A 11 -13.62 4.44 -24.08
C ASN A 11 -12.24 4.94 -24.56
N GLU A 12 -11.15 4.85 -23.80
CA GLU A 12 -9.87 5.49 -24.17
C GLU A 12 -8.60 4.61 -24.14
N ILE A 13 -8.68 3.28 -24.07
CA ILE A 13 -7.46 2.44 -24.08
C ILE A 13 -7.45 1.52 -25.29
N SER A 14 -6.43 1.71 -26.13
CA SER A 14 -6.26 1.14 -27.47
C SER A 14 -6.05 -0.37 -27.49
N GLU A 15 -6.39 -0.95 -28.64
CA GLU A 15 -6.15 -2.33 -29.10
C GLU A 15 -4.69 -2.79 -28.93
N SER A 16 -4.36 -3.32 -27.76
CA SER A 16 -3.33 -4.35 -27.61
C SER A 16 -4.00 -5.54 -26.93
N THR A 17 -3.65 -6.76 -27.31
CA THR A 17 -4.37 -8.00 -26.93
C THR A 17 -4.28 -8.37 -25.44
N GLY A 18 -3.83 -7.47 -24.57
CA GLY A 18 -3.83 -7.58 -23.11
C GLY A 18 -4.34 -6.29 -22.47
N ASP A 19 -4.87 -6.37 -21.25
CA ASP A 19 -5.40 -5.22 -20.51
C ASP A 19 -4.33 -4.29 -19.91
N GLY A 20 -3.06 -4.47 -20.29
CA GLY A 20 -1.92 -3.68 -19.82
C GLY A 20 -1.50 -3.98 -18.38
N LEU A 21 -2.11 -4.96 -17.71
CA LEU A 21 -1.88 -5.26 -16.28
C LEU A 21 -0.92 -6.42 -16.02
N ASP A 22 -0.39 -7.05 -17.06
CA ASP A 22 0.44 -8.24 -16.94
C ASP A 22 1.73 -7.96 -16.14
N TYR A 23 2.30 -6.76 -16.27
CA TYR A 23 3.46 -6.35 -15.49
C TYR A 23 3.22 -6.36 -13.97
N PHE A 24 1.97 -6.20 -13.54
CA PHE A 24 1.56 -6.20 -12.14
C PHE A 24 1.11 -7.60 -11.72
N ARG A 25 0.20 -8.21 -12.49
CA ARG A 25 -0.39 -9.53 -12.19
C ARG A 25 0.64 -10.66 -12.21
N GLU A 26 1.50 -10.68 -13.22
CA GLU A 26 2.49 -11.75 -13.43
C GLU A 26 3.81 -11.50 -12.70
N ASP A 27 3.87 -10.43 -11.92
CA ASP A 27 5.09 -10.09 -11.23
C ASP A 27 5.45 -11.12 -10.15
N VAL A 28 6.69 -11.59 -10.18
CA VAL A 28 7.16 -12.67 -9.29
C VAL A 28 7.26 -12.19 -7.85
N GLY A 29 7.77 -10.98 -7.60
CA GLY A 29 7.89 -10.38 -6.27
C GLY A 29 6.53 -10.18 -5.60
N LEU A 30 5.55 -9.67 -6.34
CA LEU A 30 4.19 -9.45 -5.84
C LEU A 30 3.48 -10.78 -5.51
N ASN A 31 3.63 -11.80 -6.36
CA ASN A 31 3.09 -13.13 -6.09
C ASN A 31 3.80 -13.80 -4.89
N THR A 32 5.11 -13.62 -4.74
CA THR A 32 5.87 -14.08 -3.58
C THR A 32 5.40 -13.38 -2.31
N PHE A 33 5.17 -12.06 -2.35
CA PHE A 33 4.60 -11.31 -1.24
C PHE A 33 3.24 -11.87 -0.81
N ASN A 34 2.33 -12.12 -1.76
CA ASN A 34 1.02 -12.69 -1.45
C ASN A 34 1.10 -14.05 -0.78
N TYR A 35 1.99 -14.91 -1.26
CA TYR A 35 2.24 -16.19 -0.62
C TYR A 35 2.82 -16.03 0.79
N ASN A 36 3.83 -15.18 0.96
CA ASN A 36 4.44 -14.92 2.26
C ASN A 36 3.42 -14.38 3.26
N TRP A 37 2.55 -13.45 2.85
CA TRP A 37 1.49 -12.90 3.69
C TRP A 37 0.53 -13.99 4.18
N ILE A 38 0.08 -14.87 3.26
CA ILE A 38 -0.80 -16.01 3.60
C ILE A 38 -0.10 -17.01 4.53
N LEU A 39 1.21 -17.20 4.39
CA LEU A 39 2.01 -18.04 5.30
C LEU A 39 2.17 -17.43 6.70
N HIS A 40 2.20 -16.10 6.84
CA HIS A 40 2.25 -15.45 8.17
C HIS A 40 0.91 -15.49 8.86
N TRP A 41 -0.18 -15.45 8.08
CA TRP A 41 -1.54 -15.37 8.58
C TRP A 41 -2.41 -16.52 8.06
N PRO A 42 -2.05 -17.80 8.29
CA PRO A 42 -2.79 -18.92 7.75
C PRO A 42 -4.16 -19.04 8.42
N SER A 43 -5.21 -19.05 7.60
CA SER A 43 -6.60 -19.09 8.06
C SER A 43 -6.99 -20.40 8.77
N TRP A 44 -6.21 -21.46 8.55
CA TRP A 44 -6.48 -22.82 9.05
C TRP A 44 -5.75 -23.16 10.37
N MET A 45 -4.87 -22.29 10.86
CA MET A 45 -4.06 -22.58 12.06
C MET A 45 -4.82 -22.25 13.36
N ASP A 46 -4.82 -23.19 14.30
CA ASP A 46 -5.42 -23.00 15.62
C ASP A 46 -4.51 -22.19 16.56
N ARG A 47 -4.97 -21.00 16.93
CA ARG A 47 -4.22 -20.06 17.78
C ARG A 47 -3.94 -20.61 19.17
N THR A 48 -4.88 -21.38 19.73
CA THR A 48 -4.78 -21.91 21.09
C THR A 48 -3.76 -23.04 21.16
N ALA A 49 -3.72 -23.89 20.13
CA ALA A 49 -2.80 -25.01 20.03
C ALA A 49 -1.33 -24.58 19.90
N TYR A 50 -1.05 -23.42 19.28
CA TYR A 50 0.31 -22.92 19.05
C TYR A 50 0.75 -21.81 20.01
N ASN A 51 -0.04 -21.50 21.05
CA ASN A 51 0.22 -20.39 21.98
C ASN A 51 0.55 -19.07 21.26
N ALA A 52 -0.16 -18.82 20.14
CA ALA A 52 0.08 -17.68 19.27
C ALA A 52 -0.51 -16.41 19.90
N THR A 53 0.16 -15.89 20.93
CA THR A 53 -0.27 -14.70 21.69
C THR A 53 -0.25 -13.42 20.88
N ASN A 54 0.42 -13.42 19.72
CA ASN A 54 0.71 -12.20 18.97
C ASN A 54 -0.14 -12.06 17.70
N TRP A 55 -1.17 -12.88 17.52
CA TRP A 55 -2.05 -12.80 16.35
C TRP A 55 -3.18 -11.78 16.51
N TYR A 56 -2.78 -10.55 16.84
CA TYR A 56 -3.68 -9.42 17.08
C TYR A 56 -4.23 -8.85 15.76
N ARG A 57 -5.52 -8.50 15.73
CA ARG A 57 -6.21 -7.88 14.57
C ARG A 57 -6.08 -8.62 13.23
N THR A 58 -5.78 -9.91 13.23
CA THR A 58 -5.67 -10.77 12.04
C THR A 58 -6.78 -10.62 11.00
N GLY A 59 -8.04 -10.53 11.44
CA GLY A 59 -9.17 -10.32 10.52
C GLY A 59 -9.15 -8.94 9.85
N GLU A 60 -8.68 -7.92 10.57
CA GLU A 60 -8.51 -6.58 10.03
C GLU A 60 -7.28 -6.49 9.12
N GLN A 61 -6.17 -7.14 9.48
CA GLN A 61 -5.00 -7.30 8.61
C GLN A 61 -5.37 -7.95 7.29
N PHE A 62 -6.15 -9.04 7.34
CA PHE A 62 -6.65 -9.71 6.14
C PHE A 62 -7.43 -8.75 5.26
N TYR A 63 -8.37 -8.01 5.82
CA TYR A 63 -9.15 -7.04 5.08
C TYR A 63 -8.26 -5.92 4.49
N TYR A 64 -7.39 -5.33 5.31
CA TYR A 64 -6.53 -4.21 4.91
C TYR A 64 -5.56 -4.61 3.80
N TYR A 65 -4.85 -5.73 3.97
CA TYR A 65 -3.92 -6.26 2.98
C TYR A 65 -4.59 -6.43 1.60
N HIS A 66 -5.72 -7.12 1.53
CA HIS A 66 -6.43 -7.32 0.26
C HIS A 66 -6.98 -6.01 -0.32
N GLN A 67 -7.39 -5.07 0.55
CA GLN A 67 -7.77 -3.72 0.11
C GLN A 67 -6.58 -2.98 -0.52
N GLN A 68 -5.39 -3.03 0.07
CA GLN A 68 -4.19 -2.38 -0.48
C GLN A 68 -3.76 -2.98 -1.83
N ILE A 69 -3.90 -4.30 -2.01
CA ILE A 69 -3.69 -4.96 -3.31
C ILE A 69 -4.71 -4.48 -4.36
N LEU A 70 -5.97 -4.28 -3.98
CA LEU A 70 -6.98 -3.72 -4.88
C LEU A 70 -6.74 -2.24 -5.17
N ALA A 71 -6.35 -1.44 -4.18
CA ALA A 71 -6.08 -0.01 -4.33
C ALA A 71 -4.87 0.24 -5.25
N SER A 72 -3.77 -0.47 -5.02
CA SER A 72 -2.59 -0.45 -5.90
C SER A 72 -2.93 -0.86 -7.34
N LYS A 73 -3.79 -1.88 -7.53
CA LYS A 73 -4.32 -2.23 -8.86
C LYS A 73 -5.24 -1.15 -9.44
N SER A 74 -6.09 -0.53 -8.62
CA SER A 74 -7.10 0.44 -9.08
C SER A 74 -6.45 1.74 -9.57
N GLY A 75 -5.28 2.09 -9.03
CA GLY A 75 -4.40 3.12 -9.60
C GLY A 75 -3.84 2.79 -10.98
N ILE A 76 -4.00 1.54 -11.46
CA ILE A 76 -3.43 1.05 -12.72
C ILE A 76 -4.45 1.00 -13.87
N ILE A 77 -5.71 0.55 -13.73
CA ILE A 77 -6.85 0.68 -14.69
C ILE A 77 -8.05 -0.23 -14.31
N LEU A 78 -9.25 0.15 -14.79
CA LEU A 78 -10.53 -0.56 -14.77
C LEU A 78 -10.68 -1.53 -15.96
N GLY A 79 -10.72 -2.86 -15.74
CA GLY A 79 -10.82 -3.86 -16.82
C GLY A 79 -10.83 -5.34 -16.37
N LYS A 80 -11.27 -6.28 -17.23
CA LYS A 80 -11.98 -7.57 -16.93
C LYS A 80 -11.15 -8.87 -17.17
N GLY A 81 -11.51 -9.95 -16.45
CA GLY A 81 -11.45 -11.44 -16.67
C GLY A 81 -10.51 -12.06 -17.73
N ILE A 82 -9.87 -13.24 -17.60
CA ILE A 82 -10.15 -14.54 -16.94
C ILE A 82 -8.79 -15.27 -16.79
N GLY A 83 -8.58 -16.06 -15.72
CA GLY A 83 -7.45 -17.00 -15.60
C GLY A 83 -7.86 -18.25 -14.82
N THR A 84 -6.97 -19.22 -14.72
CA THR A 84 -7.14 -20.45 -13.92
C THR A 84 -5.95 -20.58 -12.98
N GLY A 85 -5.96 -19.82 -11.88
CA GLY A 85 -4.86 -19.82 -10.89
C GLY A 85 -5.29 -19.60 -9.43
N ILE A 86 -6.59 -19.44 -9.19
CA ILE A 86 -7.15 -18.98 -7.90
C ILE A 86 -6.80 -19.88 -6.71
N GLY A 87 -6.60 -21.19 -6.93
CA GLY A 87 -6.40 -22.17 -5.85
C GLY A 87 -5.03 -22.12 -5.16
N ASN A 88 -4.04 -21.43 -5.73
CA ASN A 88 -2.70 -21.34 -5.14
C ASN A 88 -2.33 -19.87 -4.85
N PRO A 89 -2.01 -19.51 -3.59
CA PRO A 89 -1.55 -18.17 -3.22
C PRO A 89 -0.39 -17.60 -4.07
N LEU A 90 0.50 -18.46 -4.59
CA LEU A 90 1.62 -18.03 -5.45
C LEU A 90 1.21 -17.64 -6.87
N THR A 91 -0.03 -17.94 -7.27
CA THR A 91 -0.52 -17.69 -8.64
C THR A 91 -1.85 -16.98 -8.68
N SER A 92 -2.51 -16.77 -7.55
CA SER A 92 -3.86 -16.22 -7.51
C SER A 92 -3.90 -14.77 -8.01
N LEU A 93 -2.88 -13.95 -7.73
CA LEU A 93 -2.79 -12.58 -8.24
C LEU A 93 -2.62 -12.51 -9.77
N ARG A 94 -2.18 -13.60 -10.42
CA ARG A 94 -2.10 -13.64 -11.89
C ARG A 94 -3.48 -13.66 -12.53
N ASP A 95 -4.49 -14.12 -11.79
CA ASP A 95 -5.82 -14.37 -12.29
C ASP A 95 -6.72 -13.14 -12.13
N PRO A 96 -7.25 -12.57 -13.22
CA PRO A 96 -8.21 -11.47 -13.14
C PRO A 96 -9.43 -11.77 -12.25
N ALA A 97 -9.87 -13.03 -12.19
CA ALA A 97 -11.02 -13.43 -11.37
C ALA A 97 -10.73 -13.36 -9.87
N TYR A 98 -9.47 -13.49 -9.44
CA TYR A 98 -9.09 -13.31 -8.04
C TYR A 98 -9.44 -11.90 -7.55
N TYR A 99 -9.15 -10.88 -8.36
CA TYR A 99 -9.50 -9.49 -8.03
C TYR A 99 -11.01 -9.23 -7.98
N VAL A 100 -11.80 -9.95 -8.79
CA VAL A 100 -13.27 -9.86 -8.73
C VAL A 100 -13.78 -10.43 -7.41
N VAL A 101 -13.21 -11.56 -6.95
CA VAL A 101 -13.54 -12.15 -5.65
C VAL A 101 -13.10 -11.23 -4.51
N LEU A 102 -11.89 -10.67 -4.59
CA LEU A 102 -11.42 -9.70 -3.61
C LEU A 102 -12.33 -8.48 -3.53
N ASP A 103 -12.71 -7.89 -4.66
CA ASP A 103 -13.62 -6.74 -4.72
C ASP A 103 -14.96 -7.05 -4.03
N TRP A 104 -15.50 -8.25 -4.25
CA TRP A 104 -16.70 -8.68 -3.56
C TRP A 104 -16.52 -8.78 -2.04
N ILE A 105 -15.43 -9.40 -1.57
CA ILE A 105 -15.11 -9.54 -0.15
C ILE A 105 -14.90 -8.16 0.51
N THR A 106 -14.10 -7.29 -0.12
CA THR A 106 -13.82 -5.95 0.43
C THR A 106 -15.06 -5.08 0.40
N THR A 107 -15.90 -5.18 -0.63
CA THR A 107 -17.19 -4.49 -0.69
C THR A 107 -18.08 -4.90 0.48
N PHE A 108 -18.14 -6.20 0.83
CA PHE A 108 -18.92 -6.65 1.98
C PHE A 108 -18.45 -5.98 3.28
N VAL A 109 -17.13 -5.95 3.54
CA VAL A 109 -16.57 -5.31 4.74
C VAL A 109 -16.78 -3.80 4.73
N GLN A 110 -16.64 -3.16 3.57
CA GLN A 110 -16.87 -1.72 3.42
C GLN A 110 -18.34 -1.34 3.67
N GLU A 111 -19.28 -2.11 3.14
CA GLU A 111 -20.70 -1.92 3.43
C GLU A 111 -20.99 -2.16 4.91
N PHE A 112 -20.38 -3.17 5.54
CA PHE A 112 -20.48 -3.36 6.99
C PHE A 112 -19.95 -2.14 7.75
N LYS A 113 -18.75 -1.63 7.43
CA LYS A 113 -18.17 -0.44 8.05
C LYS A 113 -19.07 0.78 7.87
N LYS A 114 -19.60 0.98 6.67
CA LYS A 114 -20.48 2.11 6.33
C LYS A 114 -21.76 2.15 7.15
N HIS A 115 -22.35 0.99 7.45
CA HIS A 115 -23.60 0.91 8.21
C HIS A 115 -23.40 0.88 9.73
N ASN A 116 -22.21 0.48 10.20
CA ASN A 116 -21.97 0.24 11.64
C ASN A 116 -20.96 1.21 12.27
N LEU A 117 -20.19 1.96 11.48
CA LEU A 117 -19.21 2.92 11.99
C LEU A 117 -19.61 4.34 11.57
N PRO A 118 -19.64 5.30 12.51
CA PRO A 118 -19.83 6.70 12.15
C PRO A 118 -18.60 7.21 11.38
N PRO A 119 -18.79 8.18 10.46
CA PRO A 119 -17.69 8.96 9.91
C PRO A 119 -16.81 9.53 11.02
N TYR A 120 -15.51 9.68 10.76
CA TYR A 120 -14.61 10.33 11.71
C TYR A 120 -15.04 11.78 11.98
N THR A 121 -14.97 12.19 13.23
CA THR A 121 -15.20 13.58 13.62
C THR A 121 -14.01 14.46 13.26
N LYS A 122 -14.18 15.79 13.27
CA LYS A 122 -13.07 16.71 13.04
C LYS A 122 -11.98 16.50 14.10
N GLU A 123 -12.37 16.27 15.34
CA GLU A 123 -11.48 16.09 16.48
C GLU A 123 -10.66 14.80 16.35
N GLU A 124 -11.25 13.71 15.83
CA GLU A 124 -10.53 12.46 15.57
C GLU A 124 -9.50 12.58 14.43
N LEU A 125 -9.72 13.51 13.49
CA LEU A 125 -8.82 13.77 12.37
C LEU A 125 -7.78 14.85 12.67
N SER A 126 -8.08 15.78 13.57
CA SER A 126 -7.23 16.96 13.81
C SER A 126 -6.05 16.65 14.73
N PHE A 127 -4.99 17.43 14.56
CA PHE A 127 -3.86 17.47 15.49
C PHE A 127 -3.54 18.93 15.82
N ASP A 128 -4.07 19.40 16.95
CA ASP A 128 -4.03 20.80 17.33
C ASP A 128 -2.60 21.37 17.40
N GLY A 129 -2.43 22.55 16.79
CA GLY A 129 -1.16 23.25 16.72
C GLY A 129 -0.15 22.65 15.73
N ILE A 130 -0.49 21.58 15.01
CA ILE A 130 0.36 21.00 13.96
C ILE A 130 -0.22 21.33 12.59
N LYS A 131 0.60 21.97 11.74
CA LYS A 131 0.24 22.35 10.39
C LYS A 131 1.26 21.83 9.38
N ILE A 132 0.80 21.20 8.31
CA ILE A 132 1.62 20.96 7.12
C ILE A 132 1.56 22.23 6.27
N ASP A 133 2.67 22.95 6.16
CA ASP A 133 2.74 24.20 5.39
C ASP A 133 3.02 23.93 3.92
N GLU A 134 3.78 22.87 3.62
CA GLU A 134 4.14 22.48 2.26
C GLU A 134 4.37 20.96 2.19
N PHE A 135 3.81 20.33 1.17
CA PHE A 135 4.10 18.94 0.81
C PHE A 135 4.56 18.88 -0.66
N THR A 136 5.78 18.43 -0.87
CA THR A 136 6.40 18.30 -2.19
C THR A 136 6.89 16.89 -2.44
N VAL A 137 6.84 16.49 -3.69
CA VAL A 137 7.35 15.20 -4.20
C VAL A 137 7.97 15.44 -5.56
N ASN A 138 9.04 14.72 -5.89
CA ASN A 138 9.58 14.74 -7.25
C ASN A 138 8.70 13.91 -8.19
N ASP A 139 8.57 14.38 -9.42
CA ASP A 139 8.07 13.54 -10.51
C ASP A 139 8.96 12.29 -10.67
N THR A 140 8.36 11.22 -11.17
CA THR A 140 9.05 9.93 -11.33
C THR A 140 8.89 9.38 -12.74
N GLU A 141 9.95 8.77 -13.24
CA GLU A 141 9.96 8.05 -14.50
C GLU A 141 9.93 6.54 -14.21
N THR A 142 8.99 5.84 -14.83
CA THR A 142 8.96 4.38 -14.83
C THR A 142 9.52 3.85 -16.14
N TYR A 143 10.08 2.65 -16.07
CA TYR A 143 10.66 1.96 -17.20
C TYR A 143 10.65 0.47 -16.91
N PHE A 144 10.80 -0.33 -17.95
CA PHE A 144 11.00 -1.75 -17.77
C PHE A 144 12.47 -2.12 -17.80
N ASP A 145 12.90 -2.90 -16.81
CA ASP A 145 14.26 -3.43 -16.75
C ASP A 145 14.26 -4.97 -16.73
N TYR A 146 15.35 -5.57 -17.21
CA TYR A 146 15.54 -7.01 -17.19
C TYR A 146 16.13 -7.47 -15.86
N PHE A 147 15.33 -8.16 -15.08
CA PHE A 147 15.78 -8.85 -13.88
C PHE A 147 16.16 -10.30 -14.20
N VAL A 148 17.23 -10.79 -13.60
CA VAL A 148 17.70 -12.18 -13.76
C VAL A 148 17.48 -12.96 -12.47
N ILE A 149 16.66 -14.01 -12.57
CA ILE A 149 16.33 -14.93 -11.46
C ILE A 149 17.18 -16.19 -11.62
N ASP A 150 17.83 -16.64 -10.55
CA ASP A 150 18.50 -17.93 -10.50
C ASP A 150 17.49 -19.05 -10.17
N ALA A 151 17.05 -19.77 -11.19
CA ALA A 151 16.05 -20.83 -11.08
C ALA A 151 16.68 -22.22 -10.80
N SER A 152 17.98 -22.29 -10.55
CA SER A 152 18.70 -23.57 -10.49
C SER A 152 18.17 -24.53 -9.41
N LYS A 153 17.78 -23.99 -8.24
CA LYS A 153 17.25 -24.81 -7.12
C LYS A 153 15.87 -25.43 -7.42
N GLY A 154 15.03 -24.74 -8.18
CA GLY A 154 13.67 -25.19 -8.49
C GLY A 154 13.60 -26.28 -9.57
N LEU A 155 14.73 -26.53 -10.25
CA LEU A 155 14.84 -27.44 -11.40
C LEU A 155 15.81 -28.60 -11.11
N GLU A 156 15.87 -29.12 -9.88
CA GLU A 156 16.61 -30.36 -9.62
C GLU A 156 15.88 -31.55 -10.29
N PRO A 157 16.59 -32.48 -10.98
CA PRO A 157 17.99 -32.86 -10.78
C PRO A 157 18.98 -32.32 -11.84
N TRP A 158 18.61 -31.29 -12.61
CA TRP A 158 19.43 -30.82 -13.73
C TRP A 158 20.64 -30.02 -13.20
N LYS A 159 21.84 -30.64 -13.17
CA LYS A 159 23.13 -30.08 -12.66
C LYS A 159 23.68 -28.85 -13.42
N LYS A 160 22.86 -28.09 -14.15
CA LYS A 160 23.25 -26.86 -14.84
C LYS A 160 22.68 -25.66 -14.09
N GLY A 161 23.41 -24.54 -14.09
CA GLY A 161 22.89 -23.28 -13.59
C GLY A 161 21.85 -22.72 -14.56
N TYR A 162 20.63 -22.50 -14.10
CA TYR A 162 19.54 -21.92 -14.89
C TYR A 162 19.28 -20.49 -14.43
N LYS A 163 19.38 -19.55 -15.38
CA LYS A 163 19.03 -18.15 -15.17
C LYS A 163 17.85 -17.80 -16.06
N VAL A 164 16.79 -17.27 -15.45
CA VAL A 164 15.60 -16.79 -16.14
C VAL A 164 15.67 -15.27 -16.19
N ARG A 165 15.48 -14.69 -17.37
CA ARG A 165 15.41 -13.24 -17.53
C ARG A 165 13.95 -12.82 -17.68
N GLN A 166 13.50 -11.88 -16.85
CA GLN A 166 12.14 -11.34 -16.88
C GLN A 166 12.20 -9.81 -17.00
N LYS A 167 11.38 -9.24 -17.88
CA LYS A 167 11.17 -7.80 -17.98
C LYS A 167 10.19 -7.38 -16.89
N ARG A 168 10.56 -6.44 -16.01
CA ARG A 168 9.78 -6.02 -14.83
C ARG A 168 9.74 -4.51 -14.73
N LEU A 169 8.62 -3.96 -14.25
CA LEU A 169 8.49 -2.52 -14.03
C LEU A 169 9.45 -2.08 -12.93
N ASN A 170 10.07 -0.92 -13.14
CA ASN A 170 10.88 -0.19 -12.18
C ASN A 170 10.68 1.31 -12.36
N HIS A 171 11.22 2.12 -11.45
CA HIS A 171 11.12 3.57 -11.52
C HIS A 171 12.35 4.28 -10.94
N THR A 172 12.42 5.58 -11.17
CA THR A 172 13.39 6.46 -10.51
C THR A 172 13.00 6.68 -9.05
N PRO A 173 13.97 6.86 -8.13
CA PRO A 173 13.69 7.01 -6.70
C PRO A 173 12.70 8.15 -6.39
N ILE A 174 11.79 7.88 -5.46
CA ILE A 174 10.83 8.87 -4.95
C ILE A 174 11.41 9.54 -3.69
N GLN A 175 11.30 10.86 -3.62
CA GLN A 175 11.65 11.68 -2.47
C GLN A 175 10.48 12.61 -2.15
N VAL A 176 10.09 12.59 -0.88
CA VAL A 176 9.04 13.44 -0.33
C VAL A 176 9.63 14.44 0.64
N ARG A 177 9.10 15.66 0.65
CA ARG A 177 9.48 16.71 1.59
C ARG A 177 8.25 17.38 2.19
N LEU A 178 8.23 17.42 3.51
CA LEU A 178 7.18 18.03 4.33
C LEU A 178 7.78 19.21 5.11
N ASN A 179 7.18 20.39 4.98
CA ASN A 179 7.40 21.51 5.89
C ASN A 179 6.24 21.56 6.87
N ILE A 180 6.56 21.53 8.16
CA ILE A 180 5.58 21.38 9.23
C ILE A 180 5.84 22.43 10.29
N THR A 181 4.81 23.17 10.68
CA THR A 181 4.85 24.08 11.83
C THR A 181 4.18 23.43 13.04
N ASN A 182 4.91 23.37 14.16
CA ASN A 182 4.37 23.09 15.48
C ASN A 182 4.22 24.40 16.26
N SER A 183 2.99 24.88 16.43
CA SER A 183 2.65 26.11 17.16
C SER A 183 2.39 25.89 18.65
N ASN A 184 2.59 24.68 19.17
CA ASN A 184 2.49 24.39 20.60
C ASN A 184 3.72 24.95 21.35
N ASP A 185 3.63 25.00 22.68
CA ASP A 185 4.72 25.38 23.58
C ASP A 185 5.68 24.22 23.91
N GLU A 186 5.43 23.03 23.37
CA GLU A 186 6.23 21.82 23.58
C GLU A 186 6.41 21.00 22.30
N ASP A 187 7.45 20.17 22.29
CA ASP A 187 7.67 19.16 21.26
C ASP A 187 6.53 18.13 21.26
N LYS A 188 6.07 17.72 20.08
CA LYS A 188 4.98 16.74 19.96
C LYS A 188 5.45 15.46 19.28
N GLY A 189 5.14 14.32 19.90
CA GLY A 189 5.26 13.02 19.25
C GLY A 189 4.21 12.88 18.15
N ALA A 190 4.64 12.55 16.95
CA ALA A 190 3.81 12.48 15.77
C ALA A 190 3.99 11.15 15.02
N LEU A 191 2.93 10.71 14.35
CA LEU A 191 2.94 9.62 13.41
C LEU A 191 2.49 10.15 12.04
N ILE A 192 3.39 10.10 11.07
CA ILE A 192 3.20 10.65 9.72
C ILE A 192 2.78 9.49 8.80
N ARG A 193 1.77 9.70 7.96
CA ARG A 193 1.34 8.73 6.94
C ARG A 193 1.34 9.38 5.58
N ILE A 194 1.80 8.65 4.58
CA ILE A 194 1.82 9.06 3.19
C ILE A 194 1.06 8.01 2.39
N PHE A 195 0.02 8.49 1.71
CA PHE A 195 -0.80 7.69 0.82
C PHE A 195 -0.68 8.20 -0.60
N ILE A 196 -0.92 7.34 -1.57
CA ILE A 196 -1.06 7.71 -2.98
C ILE A 196 -2.34 7.12 -3.54
N GLY A 197 -3.02 7.88 -4.40
CA GLY A 197 -4.27 7.47 -5.01
C GLY A 197 -4.63 8.33 -6.22
N PRO A 198 -5.69 7.95 -6.95
CA PRO A 198 -6.13 8.69 -8.14
C PRO A 198 -6.72 10.05 -7.78
N PHE A 199 -6.50 11.02 -8.69
CA PHE A 199 -7.08 12.36 -8.58
C PHE A 199 -8.61 12.32 -8.80
N HIS A 200 -9.37 12.92 -7.89
CA HIS A 200 -10.83 12.89 -7.88
C HIS A 200 -11.46 14.00 -8.74
N HIS A 201 -11.24 14.02 -10.06
CA HIS A 201 -11.94 15.01 -10.90
C HIS A 201 -12.43 14.51 -12.26
N HIS A 202 -12.09 13.29 -12.66
CA HIS A 202 -12.60 12.72 -13.89
C HIS A 202 -13.68 11.67 -13.58
N SER A 203 -14.83 11.80 -14.25
CA SER A 203 -15.88 10.78 -14.40
C SER A 203 -16.54 10.23 -13.14
N GLY A 204 -17.53 10.91 -12.55
CA GLY A 204 -18.54 10.29 -11.67
C GLY A 204 -18.06 9.59 -10.38
N ILE A 205 -16.76 9.60 -10.08
CA ILE A 205 -16.14 9.04 -8.88
C ILE A 205 -16.25 10.10 -7.79
N THR A 206 -16.96 9.78 -6.71
CA THR A 206 -17.03 10.66 -5.53
C THR A 206 -15.77 10.50 -4.68
N PHE A 207 -15.51 11.47 -3.79
CA PHE A 207 -14.41 11.35 -2.81
C PHE A 207 -14.51 10.06 -1.97
N ASP A 208 -15.73 9.68 -1.58
CA ASP A 208 -15.98 8.43 -0.84
C ASP A 208 -15.65 7.17 -1.65
N MET A 209 -15.77 7.22 -2.98
CA MET A 209 -15.32 6.12 -3.84
C MET A 209 -13.80 6.15 -3.99
N SER A 210 -13.20 7.33 -4.19
CA SER A 210 -11.75 7.44 -4.37
C SER A 210 -10.96 7.10 -3.12
N ARG A 211 -11.50 7.31 -1.92
CA ARG A 211 -10.82 6.97 -0.65
C ARG A 211 -10.36 5.51 -0.61
N GLN A 212 -11.13 4.60 -1.22
CA GLN A 212 -10.82 3.17 -1.21
C GLN A 212 -9.68 2.80 -2.16
N MET A 213 -9.28 3.73 -3.03
CA MET A 213 -8.20 3.57 -4.00
C MET A 213 -6.88 4.17 -3.54
N PHE A 214 -6.83 4.79 -2.34
CA PHE A 214 -5.58 5.21 -1.73
C PHE A 214 -4.89 4.02 -1.06
N TYR A 215 -3.61 3.85 -1.35
CA TYR A 215 -2.75 2.89 -0.65
C TYR A 215 -1.61 3.60 0.07
N GLU A 216 -1.19 3.02 1.20
CA GLU A 216 -0.16 3.55 2.08
C GLU A 216 1.22 3.27 1.49
N LEU A 217 1.95 4.33 1.14
CA LEU A 217 3.34 4.24 0.73
C LEU A 217 4.29 4.19 1.91
N ASP A 218 3.94 4.90 2.98
CA ASP A 218 4.80 5.01 4.15
C ASP A 218 4.07 5.44 5.40
N ARG A 219 4.59 5.00 6.54
CA ARG A 219 4.15 5.39 7.87
C ARG A 219 5.32 5.32 8.84
N PHE A 220 5.61 6.44 9.50
CA PHE A 220 6.77 6.53 10.38
C PHE A 220 6.58 7.54 11.52
N PRO A 221 7.18 7.28 12.69
CA PRO A 221 7.14 8.20 13.82
C PRO A 221 8.12 9.35 13.65
N ASN A 222 7.81 10.50 14.24
CA ASN A 222 8.71 11.64 14.31
C ASN A 222 8.43 12.47 15.58
N THR A 223 9.42 13.23 16.04
CA THR A 223 9.24 14.22 17.12
C THR A 223 9.30 15.62 16.52
N LEU A 224 8.15 16.29 16.46
CA LEU A 224 8.03 17.63 15.90
C LEU A 224 8.46 18.67 16.95
N LYS A 225 9.56 19.36 16.67
CA LYS A 225 10.08 20.45 17.51
C LYS A 225 9.17 21.66 17.46
N VAL A 226 9.10 22.45 18.54
CA VAL A 226 8.42 23.75 18.52
C VAL A 226 8.94 24.62 17.38
N GLY A 227 8.04 25.22 16.60
CA GLY A 227 8.37 26.00 15.41
C GLY A 227 8.42 25.17 14.13
N GLU A 228 9.32 25.55 13.22
CA GLU A 228 9.43 24.94 11.89
C GLU A 228 10.20 23.61 11.90
N ASN A 229 9.68 22.62 11.19
CA ASN A 229 10.28 21.32 10.97
C ASN A 229 10.31 21.04 9.47
N ILE A 230 11.46 20.56 8.96
CA ILE A 230 11.61 20.12 7.58
C ILE A 230 11.98 18.65 7.59
N ILE A 231 11.10 17.81 7.04
CA ILE A 231 11.31 16.37 6.94
C ILE A 231 11.51 16.05 5.46
N THR A 232 12.68 15.53 5.11
CA THR A 232 12.96 14.97 3.78
C THR A 232 13.12 13.47 3.92
N ARG A 233 12.38 12.70 3.12
CA ARG A 233 12.36 11.24 3.22
C ARG A 233 12.52 10.62 1.84
N ASN A 234 13.48 9.70 1.72
CA ASN A 234 13.72 8.98 0.49
C ASN A 234 12.93 7.67 0.50
N GLU A 235 12.61 7.16 -0.67
CA GLU A 235 11.93 5.87 -0.84
C GLU A 235 12.65 4.72 -0.13
N ASP A 236 13.97 4.78 0.00
CA ASP A 236 14.75 3.77 0.70
C ASP A 236 14.35 3.65 2.19
N ASP A 237 13.81 4.73 2.76
CA ASP A 237 13.32 4.79 4.14
C ASP A 237 11.83 4.40 4.27
N PHE A 238 11.11 4.15 3.17
CA PHE A 238 9.69 3.82 3.24
C PHE A 238 9.49 2.42 3.84
N THR A 239 8.68 2.34 4.89
CA THR A 239 8.55 1.12 5.70
C THR A 239 7.53 0.13 5.13
N SER A 240 6.62 0.60 4.27
CA SER A 240 5.60 -0.24 3.62
C SER A 240 6.11 -0.98 2.38
N LEU A 241 7.31 -0.62 1.87
CA LEU A 241 7.91 -1.15 0.65
C LEU A 241 9.09 -2.07 0.97
N VAL A 242 9.28 -3.12 0.17
CA VAL A 242 10.39 -4.08 0.31
C VAL A 242 11.14 -4.30 -0.99
N ASP A 243 12.44 -4.54 -0.87
CA ASP A 243 13.23 -5.01 -1.99
C ASP A 243 12.97 -6.49 -2.26
N ASP A 244 13.02 -6.89 -3.53
CA ASP A 244 12.80 -8.26 -3.96
C ASP A 244 13.98 -9.16 -3.55
N ASP A 245 13.70 -10.21 -2.77
CA ASP A 245 14.73 -11.15 -2.29
C ASP A 245 14.89 -12.40 -3.17
N LEU A 246 14.50 -12.32 -4.44
CA LEU A 246 14.31 -13.47 -5.34
C LEU A 246 15.58 -14.30 -5.60
N ASN A 247 16.76 -13.73 -5.34
CA ASN A 247 18.05 -14.38 -5.54
C ASN A 247 18.80 -14.65 -4.23
N ASP A 248 18.26 -14.28 -3.06
CA ASP A 248 18.95 -14.62 -1.82
C ASP A 248 18.93 -16.13 -1.61
N ARG A 249 20.13 -16.61 -1.29
CA ARG A 249 20.44 -18.02 -1.11
C ARG A 249 20.45 -18.39 0.36
N SER A 250 20.26 -17.44 1.27
CA SER A 250 20.25 -17.68 2.70
C SER A 250 19.10 -18.64 3.06
N SER A 251 19.44 -19.73 3.75
CA SER A 251 18.51 -20.82 4.08
C SER A 251 17.63 -20.53 5.30
N HIS A 252 17.51 -19.26 5.67
CA HIS A 252 16.87 -18.88 6.92
C HIS A 252 15.38 -18.70 6.69
N LEU A 253 14.60 -19.76 6.90
CA LEU A 253 13.15 -19.69 7.15
C LEU A 253 12.79 -18.65 8.23
N SER A 254 13.75 -18.22 9.04
CA SER A 254 13.62 -17.18 10.06
C SER A 254 13.58 -15.76 9.51
N LYS A 255 13.93 -15.53 8.24
CA LYS A 255 13.75 -14.24 7.57
C LYS A 255 12.64 -14.37 6.55
N LEU A 256 11.42 -14.17 7.00
CA LEU A 256 10.32 -13.80 6.13
C LEU A 256 10.46 -12.33 5.65
N SER A 257 11.71 -11.89 5.41
CA SER A 257 12.15 -10.51 5.13
C SER A 257 11.57 -9.95 3.83
N GLY A 258 10.97 -10.78 2.99
CA GLY A 258 10.34 -10.39 1.71
C GLY A 258 8.83 -10.20 1.79
N CYS A 259 8.26 -9.94 2.97
CA CYS A 259 6.83 -9.75 3.11
C CYS A 259 6.46 -8.26 3.16
N GLY A 260 6.23 -7.68 1.98
CA GLY A 260 5.75 -6.31 1.77
C GLY A 260 5.51 -6.05 0.28
N LEU A 261 4.94 -4.89 -0.06
CA LEU A 261 4.76 -4.50 -1.46
C LEU A 261 6.15 -4.29 -2.10
N PRO A 262 6.45 -4.89 -3.26
CA PRO A 262 7.73 -4.67 -3.91
C PRO A 262 7.95 -3.19 -4.20
N ARG A 263 9.11 -2.64 -3.80
CA ARG A 263 9.45 -1.22 -3.93
C ARG A 263 9.23 -0.68 -5.34
N ARG A 264 9.69 -1.41 -6.35
CA ARG A 264 9.51 -1.08 -7.77
C ARG A 264 8.04 -1.00 -8.25
N LEU A 265 7.07 -1.44 -7.44
CA LEU A 265 5.62 -1.32 -7.67
C LEU A 265 4.99 -0.24 -6.76
N ALA A 266 5.79 0.64 -6.14
CA ALA A 266 5.31 1.75 -5.33
C ALA A 266 4.45 2.74 -6.14
N VAL A 267 4.64 2.78 -7.45
CA VAL A 267 3.85 3.58 -8.38
C VAL A 267 3.39 2.73 -9.57
N PRO A 268 2.24 3.05 -10.20
CA PRO A 268 1.81 2.39 -11.43
C PRO A 268 2.77 2.71 -12.59
N GLN A 269 2.63 2.00 -13.71
CA GLN A 269 3.42 2.24 -14.92
C GLN A 269 3.34 3.69 -15.42
N GLY A 270 2.23 4.38 -15.21
CA GLY A 270 2.05 5.75 -15.71
C GLY A 270 1.83 5.80 -17.22
N LYS A 271 2.05 6.98 -17.82
CA LYS A 271 1.84 7.23 -19.26
C LYS A 271 2.97 8.06 -19.84
N LYS A 272 3.15 8.02 -21.17
CA LYS A 272 4.17 8.85 -21.86
C LYS A 272 3.94 10.35 -21.67
N ASP A 273 2.68 10.76 -21.64
CA ASP A 273 2.23 12.14 -21.42
C ASP A 273 2.08 12.51 -19.93
N GLY A 274 2.41 11.59 -19.02
CA GLY A 274 2.32 11.78 -17.58
C GLY A 274 0.98 11.31 -17.02
N LEU A 275 1.02 10.35 -16.09
CA LEU A 275 -0.11 10.01 -15.23
C LEU A 275 -0.01 10.82 -13.94
N VAL A 276 -0.99 11.67 -13.68
CA VAL A 276 -1.05 12.45 -12.44
C VAL A 276 -1.80 11.68 -11.37
N LEU A 277 -1.16 11.44 -10.23
CA LEU A 277 -1.77 10.92 -9.01
C LEU A 277 -1.68 11.94 -7.88
N LEU A 278 -2.54 11.77 -6.88
CA LEU A 278 -2.54 12.56 -5.66
C LEU A 278 -1.79 11.81 -4.57
N MET A 279 -0.74 12.42 -4.03
CA MET A 279 -0.17 12.03 -2.75
C MET A 279 -0.88 12.80 -1.64
N TYR A 280 -1.14 12.11 -0.54
CA TYR A 280 -1.82 12.65 0.63
C TYR A 280 -0.97 12.38 1.88
N ALA A 281 -0.65 13.43 2.61
CA ALA A 281 0.04 13.36 3.89
C ALA A 281 -0.92 13.68 5.03
N MET A 282 -0.84 12.91 6.11
CA MET A 282 -1.54 13.19 7.37
C MET A 282 -0.60 13.00 8.55
N ILE A 283 -0.63 13.94 9.48
CA ILE A 283 0.07 13.86 10.74
C ILE A 283 -0.95 13.65 11.85
N SER A 284 -0.75 12.63 12.68
CA SER A 284 -1.57 12.39 13.87
C SER A 284 -0.71 12.26 15.13
N PRO A 285 -1.28 12.47 16.33
CA PRO A 285 -0.56 12.24 17.58
C PRO A 285 0.02 10.83 17.61
N PHE A 286 1.29 10.70 18.00
CA PHE A 286 1.88 9.40 18.24
C PHE A 286 1.09 8.70 19.36
N PRO A 287 0.59 7.48 19.13
CA PRO A 287 -0.27 6.81 20.10
C PRO A 287 0.49 6.38 21.34
N GLU A 288 -0.20 6.42 22.47
CA GLU A 288 0.28 5.80 23.70
C GLU A 288 -0.08 4.31 23.69
N PHE A 289 0.89 3.47 24.07
CA PHE A 289 0.71 2.03 24.19
C PHE A 289 0.73 1.61 25.66
N PRO A 290 -0.21 0.75 26.09
CA PRO A 290 -0.10 0.03 27.36
C PRO A 290 1.25 -0.68 27.48
N GLU A 291 1.82 -0.77 28.70
CA GLU A 291 3.07 -1.49 28.96
C GLU A 291 3.06 -2.96 28.50
N SER A 292 1.87 -3.56 28.38
CA SER A 292 1.68 -4.92 27.91
C SER A 292 1.82 -5.09 26.39
N LEU A 293 1.84 -3.99 25.63
CA LEU A 293 2.05 -4.00 24.18
C LEU A 293 3.48 -3.57 23.87
N THR A 294 4.20 -4.47 23.21
CA THR A 294 5.51 -4.16 22.64
C THR A 294 5.33 -3.36 21.35
N TRP A 295 5.99 -2.21 21.24
CA TRP A 295 6.09 -1.41 20.01
C TRP A 295 7.56 -1.20 19.63
N THR A 296 7.86 -0.98 18.35
CA THR A 296 9.23 -0.73 17.87
C THR A 296 9.22 0.29 16.73
N THR A 297 10.29 1.07 16.62
CA THR A 297 10.58 1.92 15.46
C THR A 297 11.38 1.19 14.37
N ASP A 298 11.66 -0.10 14.55
CA ASP A 298 12.32 -0.92 13.54
C ASP A 298 11.46 -0.99 12.27
N ALA A 299 12.04 -0.58 11.14
CA ALA A 299 11.39 -0.54 9.84
C ALA A 299 11.05 -1.93 9.30
N GLU A 300 11.82 -2.97 9.65
CA GLU A 300 11.50 -4.34 9.26
C GLU A 300 10.17 -4.78 9.88
N VAL A 301 9.90 -4.33 11.12
CA VAL A 301 8.74 -4.75 11.93
C VAL A 301 7.44 -4.02 11.59
N GLN A 302 7.49 -2.99 10.76
CA GLN A 302 6.34 -2.14 10.42
C GLN A 302 5.58 -2.59 9.17
N ARG A 303 6.08 -3.63 8.50
CA ARG A 303 5.56 -4.12 7.22
C ARG A 303 4.20 -4.81 7.37
N LEU A 304 3.45 -4.90 6.28
CA LEU A 304 2.07 -5.46 6.22
C LEU A 304 1.94 -6.93 6.69
N CYS A 305 3.04 -7.62 6.95
CA CYS A 305 3.05 -9.01 7.38
C CYS A 305 3.48 -9.23 8.83
N GLU A 306 4.01 -8.21 9.49
CA GLU A 306 4.65 -8.35 10.79
C GLU A 306 3.63 -8.56 11.91
N GLN A 307 3.93 -9.56 12.75
CA GLN A 307 2.97 -10.08 13.73
C GLN A 307 2.91 -9.27 15.02
N ASN A 308 3.92 -8.46 15.35
CA ASN A 308 4.25 -8.26 16.76
C ASN A 308 4.22 -6.83 17.31
N MET A 309 4.23 -5.76 16.52
CA MET A 309 4.45 -4.42 17.10
C MET A 309 3.73 -3.32 16.33
N PHE A 310 2.73 -2.72 16.95
CA PHE A 310 1.99 -1.61 16.33
C PHE A 310 2.71 -0.30 16.61
N LEU A 311 2.97 0.46 15.56
CA LEU A 311 3.18 1.90 15.65
C LEU A 311 1.88 2.68 15.78
N ASP A 312 0.74 2.04 15.50
CA ASP A 312 -0.57 2.70 15.41
C ASP A 312 -1.68 1.90 16.09
N ASN A 313 -2.42 2.53 17.00
CA ASN A 313 -3.60 1.95 17.63
C ASN A 313 -4.91 2.23 16.86
N ARG A 314 -4.84 3.01 15.76
CA ARG A 314 -5.98 3.33 14.90
C ARG A 314 -6.32 2.19 13.94
N ALA A 315 -7.47 2.30 13.29
CA ALA A 315 -7.92 1.37 12.25
C ALA A 315 -6.91 1.30 11.11
N MET A 316 -6.69 0.12 10.54
CA MET A 316 -5.85 -0.02 9.37
C MET A 316 -6.51 0.65 8.17
N GLY A 317 -5.75 1.49 7.48
CA GLY A 317 -6.26 2.38 6.44
C GLY A 317 -6.84 3.69 6.96
N PHE A 318 -6.73 3.99 8.27
CA PHE A 318 -7.03 5.32 8.78
C PHE A 318 -6.22 6.38 8.02
N PRO A 319 -6.84 7.49 7.59
CA PRO A 319 -8.22 7.92 7.84
C PRO A 319 -9.25 7.46 6.79
N PHE A 320 -8.83 6.77 5.73
CA PHE A 320 -9.66 6.41 4.58
C PHE A 320 -10.55 5.18 4.78
N ASP A 321 -10.47 4.49 5.92
CA ASP A 321 -11.17 3.23 6.13
C ASP A 321 -12.68 3.40 6.39
N ARG A 322 -13.12 4.58 6.85
CA ARG A 322 -14.53 4.91 7.11
C ARG A 322 -15.17 5.78 6.02
N LEU A 323 -16.49 5.80 6.00
CA LEU A 323 -17.31 6.66 5.13
C LEU A 323 -16.94 8.14 5.35
N VAL A 324 -16.84 8.89 4.25
CA VAL A 324 -16.65 10.33 4.30
C VAL A 324 -17.91 11.05 3.83
N THR A 325 -18.64 11.65 4.76
CA THR A 325 -19.86 12.43 4.45
C THR A 325 -19.59 13.92 4.29
N ASN A 326 -18.53 14.44 4.90
CA ASN A 326 -18.16 15.85 4.86
C ASN A 326 -16.65 15.99 4.60
N HIS A 327 -16.29 16.30 3.36
CA HIS A 327 -14.91 16.53 2.95
C HIS A 327 -14.24 17.71 3.70
N LYS A 328 -15.01 18.62 4.32
CA LYS A 328 -14.45 19.71 5.13
C LYS A 328 -13.84 19.25 6.45
N HIS A 329 -14.11 18.02 6.92
CA HIS A 329 -13.38 17.46 8.06
C HIS A 329 -11.96 17.01 7.69
N TRP A 330 -11.67 16.92 6.39
CA TRP A 330 -10.39 16.55 5.84
C TRP A 330 -9.53 17.76 5.46
N SER A 331 -10.03 18.97 5.73
CA SER A 331 -9.31 20.23 5.55
C SER A 331 -8.71 20.75 6.87
N SER A 332 -8.28 19.84 7.75
CA SER A 332 -7.55 20.22 8.97
C SER A 332 -6.09 20.52 8.64
N ASP A 333 -5.46 21.40 9.40
CA ASP A 333 -4.11 21.91 9.13
C ASP A 333 -3.03 20.80 9.10
N ASN A 334 -3.27 19.67 9.76
CA ASN A 334 -2.38 18.51 9.81
C ASN A 334 -2.51 17.55 8.61
N HIS A 335 -3.16 17.99 7.53
CA HIS A 335 -3.39 17.25 6.29
C HIS A 335 -2.94 18.09 5.10
N GLU A 336 -2.33 17.47 4.09
CA GLU A 336 -1.97 18.16 2.85
C GLU A 336 -1.91 17.19 1.68
N THR A 337 -2.12 17.70 0.47
CA THR A 337 -2.02 16.92 -0.76
C THR A 337 -1.07 17.55 -1.75
N THR A 338 -0.43 16.72 -2.55
CA THR A 338 0.43 17.17 -3.65
C THR A 338 0.29 16.24 -4.85
N ASN A 339 0.53 16.76 -6.04
CA ASN A 339 0.48 15.96 -7.25
C ASN A 339 1.85 15.33 -7.51
N ILE A 340 1.85 14.05 -7.90
CA ILE A 340 3.01 13.39 -8.50
C ILE A 340 2.68 13.07 -9.95
N THR A 341 3.59 13.40 -10.88
CA THR A 341 3.46 13.02 -12.29
C THR A 341 4.37 11.82 -12.58
N ILE A 342 3.77 10.78 -13.17
CA ILE A 342 4.42 9.51 -13.45
C ILE A 342 4.55 9.33 -14.97
N TYR A 343 5.77 9.46 -15.48
CA TYR A 343 6.07 9.33 -16.89
C TYR A 343 6.55 7.91 -17.21
N HIS A 344 6.03 7.28 -18.27
CA HIS A 344 6.53 5.97 -18.72
C HIS A 344 7.50 6.09 -19.89
N ARG A 345 8.68 5.50 -19.73
CA ARG A 345 9.69 5.34 -20.79
C ARG A 345 9.66 3.91 -21.35
N ASP A 346 9.52 3.81 -22.68
CA ASP A 346 9.46 2.54 -23.43
C ASP A 346 10.72 1.67 -23.28
#